data_AF-A0A8J4USS9-F1
#
_entry.id   AF-A0A8J4USS9-F1
#
_cell.length_a   1.000
_cell.length_b   1.000
_cell.length_c   1.000
_cell.angle_alpha   90.00
_cell.angle_beta   90.00
_cell.angle_gamma   90.00
#
_symmetry.space_group_name_H-M   'P 1'
#
loop_
_entity.id
_entity.type
_entity.pdbx_description
1 polymer ?
#
loop_
_entity_poly.entity_id
_entity_poly.type
_entity_poly.pdbx_seq_one_letter_code
_entity_poly.pdbx_strand_id
1 'polypeptide(L)'
;MKLIILRDYDEASEWAAKYIRNRIIRFNPGPDRYFTLGLPTGSTPLGCYKKLIEYYKKGEISFHYVKTFNMDEYVGLPRDHLESYHSFMWNNFFKHIDIRSENAHILDGNAPDLQKECDDFEEKIKAAGGIDLFVGGIGPDGHIAFNEPGSSLVSRTRVKTLAMDTILANARFFDGDLSKVPTMALTVGVGTVMDAREVMVLITGAHKAFALYKAIEEGVNHMWTVSAFQQHPQTVFVCDEDATQELRLANEEETETAEVPQQGTDAPPPYTSIAADAAFFDYKDDGSYPKPPSYNVATSLPSYDEAERTKAESSVPLMPTRDEDFAARDDFDDVDQLRVGNDGIFMLTFFMAFLFNWIGFFLSFCLTTSAAGRYGAVSGFGLSLVKWVLIVRFSTYFPGYFDGQYWLWWVFLVV
;
A
#
# COMPACT_ATOMS: atom_id res chain seq x y z
N MET A 1 -8.79 9.72 17.30
CA MET A 1 -8.23 8.39 16.96
C MET A 1 -7.50 7.80 18.18
N LYS A 2 -7.22 6.50 18.18
CA LYS A 2 -6.25 5.84 19.07
C LYS A 2 -5.17 5.17 18.21
N LEU A 3 -3.90 5.38 18.51
CA LEU A 3 -2.78 4.71 17.85
C LEU A 3 -2.18 3.69 18.82
N ILE A 4 -2.14 2.43 18.42
CA ILE A 4 -1.59 1.32 19.19
C ILE A 4 -0.34 0.86 18.47
N ILE A 5 0.82 0.99 19.12
CA ILE A 5 2.12 0.61 18.57
C ILE A 5 2.58 -0.64 19.31
N LEU A 6 2.91 -1.68 18.55
CA LEU A 6 3.32 -2.99 19.04
C LEU A 6 4.64 -3.40 18.38
N ARG A 7 5.34 -4.36 18.96
CA ARG A 7 6.73 -4.64 18.58
C ARG A 7 6.84 -5.17 17.16
N ASP A 8 5.93 -6.07 16.80
CA ASP A 8 5.97 -6.79 15.53
C ASP A 8 4.58 -7.11 14.99
N TYR A 9 4.56 -7.69 13.79
CA TYR A 9 3.37 -8.14 13.08
C TYR A 9 2.51 -9.12 13.89
N ASP A 10 3.12 -10.03 14.65
CA ASP A 10 2.40 -11.06 15.38
C ASP A 10 1.68 -10.45 16.60
N GLU A 11 2.32 -9.51 17.30
CA GLU A 11 1.69 -8.74 18.36
C GLU A 11 0.56 -7.86 17.84
N ALA A 12 0.77 -7.14 16.73
CA ALA A 12 -0.26 -6.32 16.08
C ALA A 12 -1.48 -7.16 15.68
N SER A 13 -1.22 -8.32 15.07
CA SER A 13 -2.23 -9.30 14.69
C SER A 13 -3.01 -9.85 15.90
N GLU A 14 -2.29 -10.22 16.97
CA GLU A 14 -2.90 -10.75 18.19
C GLU A 14 -3.72 -9.69 18.93
N TRP A 15 -3.23 -8.46 19.00
CA TRP A 15 -3.98 -7.35 19.60
C TRP A 15 -5.28 -7.09 18.86
N ALA A 16 -5.23 -7.02 17.52
CA ALA A 16 -6.43 -6.85 16.69
C ALA A 16 -7.43 -7.98 16.91
N ALA A 17 -6.97 -9.24 16.96
CA ALA A 17 -7.83 -10.40 17.22
C ALA A 17 -8.45 -10.37 18.63
N LYS A 18 -7.67 -10.01 19.66
CA LYS A 18 -8.18 -9.82 21.03
C LYS A 18 -9.22 -8.70 21.08
N TYR A 19 -9.00 -7.62 20.35
CA TYR A 19 -9.94 -6.51 20.28
C TYR A 19 -11.28 -6.96 19.68
N ILE A 20 -11.26 -7.57 18.49
CA ILE A 20 -12.46 -8.12 17.83
C ILE A 20 -13.18 -9.10 18.75
N ARG A 21 -12.45 -10.06 19.35
CA ARG A 21 -13.00 -11.03 20.31
C ARG A 21 -13.74 -10.34 21.44
N ASN A 22 -13.08 -9.40 22.11
CA ASN A 22 -13.66 -8.69 23.23
C ASN A 22 -14.87 -7.84 22.83
N ARG A 23 -14.87 -7.25 21.62
CA ARG A 23 -16.01 -6.48 21.10
C ARG A 23 -17.22 -7.38 20.85
N ILE A 24 -17.03 -8.54 20.22
CA ILE A 24 -18.09 -9.53 20.00
C ILE A 24 -18.65 -10.03 21.35
N ILE A 25 -17.79 -10.46 22.29
CA ILE A 25 -18.24 -10.98 23.59
C ILE A 25 -18.99 -9.91 24.39
N ARG A 26 -18.48 -8.68 24.46
CA ARG A 26 -19.12 -7.58 25.19
C ARG A 26 -20.43 -7.14 24.55
N PHE A 27 -20.54 -7.22 23.22
CA PHE A 27 -21.80 -6.94 22.52
C PHE A 27 -22.86 -8.00 22.82
N ASN A 28 -22.43 -9.25 23.09
CA ASN A 28 -23.27 -10.40 23.43
C ASN A 28 -24.36 -10.64 22.36
N PRO A 29 -23.98 -10.97 21.11
CA PRO A 29 -24.92 -11.11 20.01
C PRO A 29 -25.84 -12.31 20.18
N GLY A 30 -27.04 -12.22 19.61
CA GLY A 30 -28.08 -13.23 19.68
C GLY A 30 -28.98 -13.23 18.44
N PRO A 31 -30.05 -14.06 18.42
CA PRO A 31 -30.88 -14.26 17.23
C PRO A 31 -31.57 -12.99 16.72
N ASP A 32 -31.86 -12.04 17.59
CA ASP A 32 -32.51 -10.77 17.24
C ASP A 32 -31.53 -9.58 17.21
N ARG A 33 -30.24 -9.82 17.47
CA ARG A 33 -29.21 -8.78 17.58
C ARG A 33 -27.85 -9.33 17.17
N TYR A 34 -27.58 -9.28 15.88
CA TYR A 34 -26.31 -9.69 15.31
C TYR A 34 -25.22 -8.65 15.58
N PHE A 35 -23.97 -9.11 15.73
CA PHE A 35 -22.80 -8.23 15.65
C PHE A 35 -22.36 -8.14 14.19
N THR A 36 -22.25 -6.93 13.66
CA THR A 36 -21.90 -6.68 12.26
C THR A 36 -20.42 -6.28 12.13
N LEU A 37 -19.68 -7.05 11.34
CA LEU A 37 -18.22 -6.96 11.24
C LEU A 37 -17.77 -6.72 9.80
N GLY A 38 -17.20 -5.55 9.53
CA GLY A 38 -16.51 -5.26 8.27
C GLY A 38 -15.15 -5.94 8.23
N LEU A 39 -14.78 -6.59 7.12
CA LEU A 39 -13.55 -7.41 7.03
C LEU A 39 -12.69 -7.09 5.80
N PRO A 40 -11.35 -7.07 5.95
CA PRO A 40 -10.43 -6.92 4.84
C PRO A 40 -9.83 -8.24 4.36
N THR A 41 -9.18 -8.22 3.20
CA THR A 41 -8.33 -9.32 2.70
C THR A 41 -6.85 -8.91 2.67
N GLY A 42 -5.99 -9.72 2.05
CA GLY A 42 -4.57 -9.45 1.89
C GLY A 42 -3.71 -10.03 3.02
N SER A 43 -2.41 -9.77 2.96
CA SER A 43 -1.43 -10.38 3.88
C SER A 43 -1.54 -9.85 5.31
N THR A 44 -1.81 -8.56 5.48
CA THR A 44 -1.88 -7.89 6.79
C THR A 44 -2.87 -8.53 7.77
N PRO A 45 -4.14 -8.84 7.41
CA PRO A 45 -5.08 -9.44 8.36
C PRO A 45 -4.91 -10.96 8.59
N LEU A 46 -4.01 -11.66 7.88
CA LEU A 46 -3.89 -13.12 8.00
C LEU A 46 -3.56 -13.58 9.43
N GLY A 47 -2.66 -12.87 10.12
CA GLY A 47 -2.29 -13.16 11.49
C GLY A 47 -3.48 -12.99 12.44
N CYS A 48 -4.27 -11.93 12.23
CA CYS A 48 -5.51 -11.68 12.96
C CYS A 48 -6.51 -12.83 12.78
N TYR A 49 -6.74 -13.28 11.54
CA TYR A 49 -7.65 -14.41 11.26
C TYR A 49 -7.18 -15.71 11.92
N LYS A 50 -5.88 -16.02 11.88
CA LYS A 50 -5.32 -17.19 12.57
C LYS A 50 -5.62 -17.16 14.06
N LYS A 51 -5.40 -16.02 14.73
CA LYS A 51 -5.68 -15.85 16.17
C LYS A 51 -7.18 -15.94 16.48
N LEU A 52 -8.05 -15.38 15.65
CA LEU A 52 -9.50 -15.52 15.81
C LEU A 52 -9.96 -16.97 15.69
N ILE A 53 -9.40 -17.73 14.74
CA ILE A 53 -9.65 -19.18 14.60
C ILE A 53 -9.16 -19.94 15.85
N GLU A 54 -7.98 -19.59 16.39
CA GLU A 54 -7.49 -20.18 17.63
C GLU A 54 -8.44 -19.92 18.80
N TYR A 55 -8.93 -18.69 18.96
CA TYR A 55 -9.90 -18.36 20.01
C TYR A 55 -11.22 -19.13 19.83
N TYR A 56 -11.70 -19.28 18.59
CA TYR A 56 -12.88 -20.08 18.31
C TYR A 56 -12.66 -21.56 18.69
N LYS A 57 -11.53 -22.16 18.27
CA LYS A 57 -11.19 -23.55 18.59
C LYS A 57 -11.01 -23.80 20.08
N LYS A 58 -10.63 -22.78 20.86
CA LYS A 58 -10.56 -22.81 22.33
C LYS A 58 -11.92 -22.59 23.02
N GLY A 59 -12.98 -22.30 22.26
CA GLY A 59 -14.31 -22.01 22.80
C GLY A 59 -14.44 -20.62 23.44
N GLU A 60 -13.51 -19.70 23.14
CA GLU A 60 -13.50 -18.36 23.73
C GLU A 60 -14.40 -17.37 22.98
N ILE A 61 -14.78 -17.68 21.73
CA ILE A 61 -15.63 -16.85 20.87
C ILE A 61 -16.49 -17.73 19.96
N SER A 62 -17.65 -17.22 19.54
CA SER A 62 -18.50 -17.81 18.51
C SER A 62 -18.89 -16.73 17.50
N PHE A 63 -18.99 -17.12 16.23
CA PHE A 63 -19.42 -16.30 15.11
C PHE A 63 -20.84 -16.63 14.64
N HIS A 64 -21.57 -17.45 15.40
CA HIS A 64 -22.91 -17.91 15.04
C HIS A 64 -23.91 -16.76 14.84
N TYR A 65 -23.80 -15.70 15.64
CA TYR A 65 -24.60 -14.47 15.56
C TYR A 65 -23.77 -13.27 15.08
N VAL A 66 -22.77 -13.52 14.24
CA VAL A 66 -21.99 -12.47 13.56
C VAL A 66 -22.38 -12.42 12.09
N LYS A 67 -22.55 -11.21 11.55
CA LYS A 67 -22.68 -10.95 10.11
C LYS A 67 -21.42 -10.25 9.62
N THR A 68 -20.83 -10.71 8.53
CA THR A 68 -19.61 -10.13 7.96
C THR A 68 -19.89 -9.44 6.64
N PHE A 69 -19.19 -8.34 6.40
CA PHE A 69 -19.24 -7.58 5.14
C PHE A 69 -17.81 -7.30 4.69
N ASN A 70 -17.38 -7.90 3.58
CA ASN A 70 -16.07 -7.63 3.02
C ASN A 70 -16.01 -6.27 2.33
N MET A 71 -14.81 -5.66 2.34
CA MET A 71 -14.56 -4.36 1.73
C MET A 71 -14.72 -4.34 0.21
N ASP A 72 -14.37 -5.43 -0.46
CA ASP A 72 -14.15 -5.43 -1.90
C ASP A 72 -14.17 -6.85 -2.49
N GLU A 73 -14.26 -6.91 -3.82
CA GLU A 73 -14.02 -8.10 -4.64
C GLU A 73 -13.57 -7.66 -6.05
N TYR A 74 -12.73 -8.46 -6.70
CA TYR A 74 -12.30 -8.20 -8.08
C TYR A 74 -13.44 -8.41 -9.09
N VAL A 75 -13.53 -7.52 -10.07
CA VAL A 75 -14.50 -7.66 -11.17
C VAL A 75 -13.97 -8.64 -12.22
N GLY A 76 -14.83 -9.55 -12.66
CA GLY A 76 -14.54 -10.50 -13.76
C GLY A 76 -13.62 -11.66 -13.38
N LEU A 77 -13.20 -11.78 -12.12
CA LEU A 77 -12.42 -12.91 -11.64
C LEU A 77 -13.38 -14.03 -11.18
N PRO A 78 -13.23 -15.29 -11.66
CA PRO A 78 -14.10 -16.38 -11.24
C PRO A 78 -14.15 -16.52 -9.72
N ARG A 79 -15.35 -16.75 -9.18
CA ARG A 79 -15.55 -16.80 -7.73
C ARG A 79 -14.68 -17.84 -7.02
N ASP A 80 -14.45 -18.97 -7.68
CA ASP A 80 -13.62 -20.09 -7.22
C ASP A 80 -12.13 -19.96 -7.58
N HIS A 81 -11.73 -18.88 -8.27
CA HIS A 81 -10.32 -18.58 -8.50
C HIS A 81 -9.59 -18.43 -7.16
N LEU A 82 -8.37 -18.95 -7.04
CA LEU A 82 -7.63 -18.98 -5.77
C LEU A 82 -7.42 -17.58 -5.18
N GLU A 83 -7.19 -16.59 -6.04
CA GLU A 83 -6.94 -15.19 -5.67
C GLU A 83 -8.22 -14.33 -5.59
N SER A 84 -9.42 -14.90 -5.76
CA SER A 84 -10.66 -14.17 -5.49
C SER A 84 -10.78 -13.91 -3.98
N TYR A 85 -11.42 -12.81 -3.60
CA TYR A 85 -11.61 -12.50 -2.19
C TYR A 85 -12.64 -13.42 -1.53
N HIS A 86 -13.59 -13.97 -2.31
CA HIS A 86 -14.40 -15.13 -1.92
C HIS A 86 -13.53 -16.32 -1.48
N SER A 87 -12.58 -16.75 -2.34
CA SER A 87 -11.68 -17.87 -2.03
C SER A 87 -10.76 -17.56 -0.86
N PHE A 88 -10.21 -16.34 -0.79
CA PHE A 88 -9.38 -15.90 0.32
C PHE A 88 -10.13 -16.03 1.65
N MET A 89 -11.32 -15.44 1.75
CA MET A 89 -12.09 -15.44 2.99
C MET A 89 -12.55 -16.84 3.39
N TRP A 90 -13.00 -17.62 2.41
CA TRP A 90 -13.38 -19.01 2.67
C TRP A 90 -12.20 -19.83 3.19
N ASN A 91 -11.06 -19.75 2.52
CA ASN A 91 -9.90 -20.59 2.83
C ASN A 91 -9.15 -20.17 4.10
N ASN A 92 -9.11 -18.88 4.40
CA ASN A 92 -8.34 -18.35 5.52
C ASN A 92 -9.16 -18.06 6.76
N PHE A 93 -10.50 -18.02 6.67
CA PHE A 93 -11.34 -17.69 7.81
C PHE A 93 -12.64 -18.49 7.91
N PHE A 94 -13.59 -18.30 6.98
CA PHE A 94 -14.97 -18.75 7.17
C PHE A 94 -15.13 -20.26 7.35
N LYS A 95 -14.37 -21.10 6.63
CA LYS A 95 -14.47 -22.56 6.77
C LYS A 95 -13.93 -23.11 8.10
N HIS A 96 -13.28 -22.29 8.91
CA HIS A 96 -12.62 -22.69 10.16
C HIS A 96 -13.38 -22.25 11.43
N ILE A 97 -14.51 -21.56 11.27
CA ILE A 97 -15.34 -20.99 12.35
C ILE A 97 -16.81 -21.42 12.18
N ASP A 98 -17.66 -21.10 13.15
CA ASP A 98 -19.10 -21.41 13.15
C ASP A 98 -20.00 -20.30 12.55
N ILE A 99 -19.44 -19.44 11.69
CA ILE A 99 -20.24 -18.46 10.97
C ILE A 99 -21.21 -19.16 10.00
N ARG A 100 -22.45 -18.66 9.92
CA ARG A 100 -23.42 -19.15 8.96
C ARG A 100 -23.17 -18.52 7.59
N SER A 101 -23.29 -19.31 6.53
CA SER A 101 -22.99 -18.83 5.16
C SER A 101 -23.91 -17.68 4.72
N GLU A 102 -25.18 -17.67 5.17
CA GLU A 102 -26.12 -16.59 4.89
C GLU A 102 -25.74 -15.26 5.56
N ASN A 103 -24.85 -15.29 6.55
CA ASN A 103 -24.36 -14.12 7.28
C ASN A 103 -22.99 -13.64 6.77
N ALA A 104 -22.40 -14.31 5.77
CA ALA A 104 -21.12 -13.91 5.18
C ALA A 104 -21.36 -13.20 3.83
N HIS A 105 -21.22 -11.87 3.83
CA HIS A 105 -21.50 -11.03 2.67
C HIS A 105 -20.21 -10.53 2.01
N ILE A 106 -20.03 -10.88 0.74
CA ILE A 106 -18.96 -10.41 -0.14
C ILE A 106 -19.62 -9.96 -1.44
N LEU A 107 -19.14 -8.86 -2.01
CA LEU A 107 -19.58 -8.35 -3.30
C LEU A 107 -19.45 -9.42 -4.40
N ASP A 108 -20.39 -9.46 -5.34
CA ASP A 108 -20.30 -10.31 -6.53
C ASP A 108 -19.66 -9.56 -7.70
N GLY A 109 -18.34 -9.71 -7.85
CA GLY A 109 -17.58 -9.12 -8.96
C GLY A 109 -17.93 -9.66 -10.35
N ASN A 110 -18.77 -10.69 -10.45
CA ASN A 110 -19.28 -11.24 -11.71
C ASN A 110 -20.77 -10.97 -11.91
N ALA A 111 -21.38 -10.08 -11.11
CA ALA A 111 -22.76 -9.71 -11.27
C ALA A 111 -23.01 -9.10 -12.68
N PRO A 112 -24.15 -9.39 -13.31
CA PRO A 112 -24.48 -8.84 -14.64
C PRO A 112 -24.69 -7.33 -14.61
N ASP A 113 -25.13 -6.79 -13.47
CA ASP A 113 -25.25 -5.36 -13.21
C ASP A 113 -24.46 -5.03 -11.94
N LEU A 114 -23.24 -4.51 -12.15
CA LEU A 114 -22.30 -4.22 -11.07
C LEU A 114 -22.77 -3.08 -10.16
N GLN A 115 -23.45 -2.07 -10.71
CA GLN A 115 -23.95 -0.95 -9.90
C GLN A 115 -25.11 -1.42 -9.02
N LYS A 116 -26.02 -2.24 -9.58
CA LYS A 116 -27.08 -2.84 -8.79
C LYS A 116 -26.54 -3.72 -7.66
N GLU A 117 -25.49 -4.51 -7.90
CA GLU A 117 -24.84 -5.30 -6.84
C GLU A 117 -24.27 -4.40 -5.73
N CYS A 118 -23.64 -3.28 -6.09
CA CYS A 118 -23.18 -2.29 -5.10
C CYS A 118 -24.34 -1.69 -4.29
N ASP A 119 -25.44 -1.29 -4.93
CA ASP A 119 -26.61 -0.71 -4.26
C ASP A 119 -27.29 -1.74 -3.34
N ASP A 120 -27.43 -3.00 -3.80
CA ASP A 120 -27.96 -4.09 -3.01
C ASP A 120 -27.05 -4.39 -1.79
N PHE A 121 -25.73 -4.24 -1.93
CA PHE A 121 -24.78 -4.41 -0.83
C PHE A 121 -24.96 -3.34 0.26
N GLU A 122 -25.17 -2.08 -0.13
CA GLU A 122 -25.49 -0.99 0.80
C GLU A 122 -26.81 -1.23 1.54
N GLU A 123 -27.84 -1.69 0.84
CA GLU A 123 -29.12 -2.03 1.46
C GLU A 123 -29.01 -3.24 2.39
N LYS A 124 -28.15 -4.24 2.10
CA LYS A 124 -27.84 -5.35 3.02
C LYS A 124 -27.19 -4.83 4.31
N ILE A 125 -26.22 -3.90 4.22
CA ILE A 125 -25.58 -3.28 5.39
C ILE A 125 -26.62 -2.53 6.23
N LYS A 126 -27.45 -1.71 5.56
CA LYS A 126 -28.51 -0.93 6.22
C LYS A 126 -29.56 -1.83 6.88
N ALA A 127 -29.99 -2.90 6.21
CA ALA A 127 -30.91 -3.89 6.76
C ALA A 127 -30.32 -4.65 7.96
N ALA A 128 -29.00 -4.78 8.05
CA ALA A 128 -28.31 -5.32 9.21
C ALA A 128 -28.15 -4.30 10.37
N GLY A 129 -28.55 -3.04 10.17
CA GLY A 129 -28.47 -1.98 11.18
C GLY A 129 -27.17 -1.17 11.15
N GLY A 130 -26.40 -1.25 10.06
CA GLY A 130 -25.06 -0.66 9.92
C GLY A 130 -23.95 -1.66 10.27
N ILE A 131 -22.72 -1.15 10.46
CA ILE A 131 -21.54 -1.93 10.85
C ILE A 131 -21.11 -1.54 12.27
N ASP A 132 -20.97 -2.50 13.18
CA ASP A 132 -20.55 -2.26 14.57
C ASP A 132 -19.04 -2.06 14.69
N LEU A 133 -18.26 -2.84 13.93
CA LEU A 133 -16.82 -2.70 13.83
C LEU A 133 -16.39 -2.97 12.39
N PHE A 134 -15.73 -2.01 11.76
CA PHE A 134 -15.14 -2.18 10.44
C PHE A 134 -13.63 -2.35 10.56
N VAL A 135 -13.13 -3.51 10.18
CA VAL A 135 -11.69 -3.79 10.14
C VAL A 135 -11.17 -3.54 8.73
N GLY A 136 -10.08 -2.79 8.61
CA GLY A 136 -9.46 -2.44 7.34
C GLY A 136 -7.94 -2.56 7.41
N GLY A 137 -7.31 -2.42 6.24
CA GLY A 137 -5.88 -2.15 6.11
C GLY A 137 -5.65 -0.82 5.39
N ILE A 138 -4.37 -0.48 5.17
CA ILE A 138 -3.96 0.67 4.37
C ILE A 138 -3.10 0.22 3.19
N GLY A 139 -3.37 0.73 1.98
CA GLY A 139 -2.49 0.57 0.82
C GLY A 139 -1.19 1.37 0.96
N PRO A 140 -0.11 1.05 0.22
CA PRO A 140 1.11 1.88 0.20
C PRO A 140 0.87 3.35 -0.25
N ASP A 141 -0.21 3.57 -0.99
CA ASP A 141 -0.74 4.85 -1.47
C ASP A 141 -1.79 5.47 -0.52
N GLY A 142 -2.02 4.86 0.65
CA GLY A 142 -2.99 5.34 1.64
C GLY A 142 -4.45 5.01 1.38
N HIS A 143 -4.77 4.09 0.45
CA HIS A 143 -6.16 3.71 0.22
C HIS A 143 -6.76 2.91 1.39
N ILE A 144 -8.06 3.11 1.65
CA ILE A 144 -8.92 2.17 2.39
C ILE A 144 -9.79 1.40 1.39
N ALA A 145 -9.88 0.07 1.53
CA ALA A 145 -10.46 -0.79 0.49
C ALA A 145 -9.81 -0.48 -0.88
N PHE A 146 -10.55 -0.48 -1.98
CA PHE A 146 -10.05 0.05 -3.27
C PHE A 146 -10.48 1.51 -3.51
N ASN A 147 -10.56 2.33 -2.46
CA ASN A 147 -10.73 3.78 -2.61
C ASN A 147 -9.38 4.43 -2.94
N GLU A 148 -8.94 4.19 -4.18
CA GLU A 148 -7.70 4.69 -4.77
C GLU A 148 -7.58 6.22 -4.65
N PRO A 149 -6.36 6.79 -4.71
CA PRO A 149 -6.12 8.23 -4.68
C PRO A 149 -7.04 9.02 -5.63
N GLY A 150 -7.63 10.09 -5.11
CA GLY A 150 -8.63 10.91 -5.81
C GLY A 150 -10.08 10.47 -5.59
N SER A 151 -10.32 9.38 -4.85
CA SER A 151 -11.68 8.92 -4.52
C SER A 151 -12.40 9.87 -3.56
N SER A 152 -13.69 10.13 -3.82
CA SER A 152 -14.51 10.95 -2.90
C SER A 152 -14.52 10.39 -1.49
N LEU A 153 -14.27 11.26 -0.49
CA LEU A 153 -14.27 10.90 0.93
C LEU A 153 -15.66 10.59 1.50
N VAL A 154 -16.72 10.89 0.75
CA VAL A 154 -18.13 10.55 1.09
C VAL A 154 -18.72 9.54 0.11
N SER A 155 -17.86 8.81 -0.61
CA SER A 155 -18.30 7.81 -1.59
C SER A 155 -19.07 6.66 -0.96
N ARG A 156 -19.93 6.03 -1.76
CA ARG A 156 -20.60 4.75 -1.48
C ARG A 156 -19.94 3.60 -2.23
N THR A 157 -20.46 2.41 -1.98
CA THR A 157 -20.07 1.17 -2.67
C THR A 157 -20.24 1.34 -4.18
N ARG A 158 -19.20 1.03 -4.95
CA ARG A 158 -19.15 1.26 -6.41
C ARG A 158 -18.07 0.43 -7.10
N VAL A 159 -18.11 0.42 -8.43
CA VAL A 159 -17.00 -0.03 -9.27
C VAL A 159 -15.86 0.98 -9.21
N LYS A 160 -14.63 0.49 -9.05
CA LYS A 160 -13.40 1.29 -9.13
C LYS A 160 -12.39 0.61 -10.04
N THR A 161 -11.79 1.40 -10.94
CA THR A 161 -10.59 1.02 -11.68
C THR A 161 -9.39 1.08 -10.73
N LEU A 162 -8.59 0.01 -10.73
CA LEU A 162 -7.40 -0.08 -9.90
C LEU A 162 -6.29 0.83 -10.41
N ALA A 163 -5.56 1.46 -9.50
CA ALA A 163 -4.38 2.24 -9.83
C ALA A 163 -3.22 1.33 -10.26
N MET A 164 -2.28 1.87 -11.03
CA MET A 164 -1.11 1.10 -11.48
C MET A 164 -0.28 0.57 -10.30
N ASP A 165 -0.15 1.35 -9.22
CA ASP A 165 0.55 0.93 -8.00
C ASP A 165 -0.12 -0.28 -7.34
N THR A 166 -1.47 -0.31 -7.31
CA THR A 166 -2.25 -1.43 -6.82
C THR A 166 -2.08 -2.67 -7.71
N ILE A 167 -2.09 -2.49 -9.03
CA ILE A 167 -1.84 -3.57 -9.99
C ILE A 167 -0.44 -4.17 -9.78
N LEU A 168 0.60 -3.32 -9.64
CA LEU A 168 1.98 -3.75 -9.37
C LEU A 168 2.09 -4.49 -8.03
N ALA A 169 1.46 -3.98 -6.96
CA ALA A 169 1.49 -4.59 -5.65
C ALA A 169 0.81 -5.97 -5.60
N ASN A 170 -0.26 -6.14 -6.40
CA ASN A 170 -1.06 -7.37 -6.42
C ASN A 170 -0.58 -8.39 -7.45
N ALA A 171 0.24 -7.99 -8.44
CA ALA A 171 0.80 -8.90 -9.45
C ALA A 171 1.52 -10.12 -8.85
N ARG A 172 2.09 -9.99 -7.65
CA ARG A 172 2.71 -11.11 -6.91
C ARG A 172 1.77 -12.29 -6.65
N PHE A 173 0.45 -12.04 -6.65
CA PHE A 173 -0.59 -13.07 -6.50
C PHE A 173 -0.99 -13.71 -7.84
N PHE A 174 -0.64 -13.07 -8.96
CA PHE A 174 -0.99 -13.50 -10.32
C PHE A 174 0.26 -13.90 -11.12
N ASP A 175 1.12 -14.74 -10.54
CA ASP A 175 2.38 -15.21 -11.13
C ASP A 175 3.39 -14.10 -11.50
N GLY A 176 3.23 -12.89 -10.97
CA GLY A 176 4.01 -11.71 -11.36
C GLY A 176 3.58 -11.09 -12.69
N ASP A 177 2.49 -11.54 -13.29
CA ASP A 177 1.99 -11.07 -14.59
C ASP A 177 0.93 -9.98 -14.40
N LEU A 178 1.27 -8.75 -14.78
CA LEU A 178 0.38 -7.59 -14.67
C LEU A 178 -0.89 -7.73 -15.52
N SER A 179 -0.84 -8.49 -16.62
CA SER A 179 -1.99 -8.66 -17.51
C SER A 179 -3.09 -9.56 -16.93
N LYS A 180 -2.74 -10.38 -15.93
CA LYS A 180 -3.66 -11.27 -15.22
C LYS A 180 -4.36 -10.60 -14.04
N VAL A 181 -3.87 -9.43 -13.60
CA VAL A 181 -4.47 -8.70 -12.49
C VAL A 181 -5.77 -8.05 -12.98
N PRO A 182 -6.91 -8.26 -12.31
CA PRO A 182 -8.16 -7.59 -12.67
C PRO A 182 -7.99 -6.07 -12.68
N THR A 183 -8.50 -5.40 -13.71
CA THR A 183 -8.36 -3.94 -13.87
C THR A 183 -9.37 -3.14 -13.04
N MET A 184 -10.42 -3.79 -12.54
CA MET A 184 -11.50 -3.19 -11.77
C MET A 184 -11.84 -4.06 -10.56
N ALA A 185 -12.38 -3.42 -9.53
CA ALA A 185 -12.94 -4.05 -8.35
C ALA A 185 -14.27 -3.40 -7.97
N LEU A 186 -15.14 -4.17 -7.32
CA LEU A 186 -16.22 -3.62 -6.51
C LEU A 186 -15.66 -3.30 -5.14
N THR A 187 -15.99 -2.15 -4.59
CA THR A 187 -15.46 -1.72 -3.30
C THR A 187 -16.45 -0.87 -2.54
N VAL A 188 -16.51 -1.04 -1.22
CA VAL A 188 -17.22 -0.13 -0.33
C VAL A 188 -16.63 1.27 -0.43
N GLY A 189 -17.47 2.29 -0.25
CA GLY A 189 -17.00 3.67 -0.28
C GLY A 189 -16.33 4.11 1.02
N VAL A 190 -15.59 5.22 0.97
CA VAL A 190 -15.03 5.84 2.18
C VAL A 190 -16.16 6.21 3.14
N GLY A 191 -17.27 6.75 2.63
CA GLY A 191 -18.46 7.06 3.42
C GLY A 191 -19.11 5.80 4.03
N THR A 192 -19.10 4.68 3.30
CA THR A 192 -19.61 3.39 3.78
C THR A 192 -18.82 2.89 5.00
N VAL A 193 -17.49 3.03 4.99
CA VAL A 193 -16.65 2.67 6.15
C VAL A 193 -16.80 3.69 7.28
N MET A 194 -16.91 4.98 6.95
CA MET A 194 -17.14 6.06 7.93
C MET A 194 -18.46 5.92 8.69
N ASP A 195 -19.49 5.31 8.09
CA ASP A 195 -20.77 5.03 8.76
C ASP A 195 -20.69 3.92 9.82
N ALA A 196 -19.59 3.17 9.88
CA ALA A 196 -19.40 2.18 10.93
C ALA A 196 -19.32 2.85 12.31
N ARG A 197 -19.85 2.18 13.34
CA ARG A 197 -19.77 2.70 14.73
C ARG A 197 -18.33 2.79 15.21
N GLU A 198 -17.47 1.92 14.72
CA GLU A 198 -16.06 1.86 15.04
C GLU A 198 -15.25 1.38 13.82
N VAL A 199 -14.09 1.97 13.60
CA VAL A 199 -13.15 1.58 12.55
C VAL A 199 -11.84 1.14 13.19
N MET A 200 -11.30 0.00 12.77
CA MET A 200 -9.97 -0.48 13.14
C MET A 200 -9.12 -0.69 11.90
N VAL A 201 -7.99 0.01 11.78
CA VAL A 201 -7.06 -0.12 10.66
C VAL A 201 -5.79 -0.81 11.13
N LEU A 202 -5.49 -1.98 10.58
CA LEU A 202 -4.27 -2.74 10.86
C LEU A 202 -3.18 -2.39 9.83
N ILE A 203 -2.00 -2.02 10.31
CA ILE A 203 -0.92 -1.47 9.48
C ILE A 203 0.40 -2.09 9.92
N THR A 204 1.04 -2.87 9.05
CA THR A 204 2.25 -3.61 9.43
C THR A 204 3.32 -3.53 8.35
N GLY A 205 4.56 -3.28 8.76
CA GLY A 205 5.77 -3.26 7.94
C GLY A 205 6.12 -1.88 7.36
N ALA A 206 7.42 -1.67 7.14
CA ALA A 206 7.99 -0.38 6.74
C ALA A 206 7.43 0.16 5.41
N HIS A 207 7.04 -0.73 4.50
CA HIS A 207 6.40 -0.37 3.23
C HIS A 207 5.04 0.35 3.37
N LYS A 208 4.50 0.48 4.59
CA LYS A 208 3.29 1.24 4.91
C LYS A 208 3.55 2.51 5.73
N ALA A 209 4.80 2.77 6.15
CA ALA A 209 5.12 3.86 7.05
C ALA A 209 4.77 5.23 6.48
N PHE A 210 5.10 5.47 5.21
CA PHE A 210 4.75 6.72 4.54
C PHE A 210 3.24 6.94 4.43
N ALA A 211 2.48 5.87 4.14
CA ALA A 211 1.02 5.93 4.08
C ALA A 211 0.42 6.24 5.46
N LEU A 212 0.97 5.67 6.54
CA LEU A 212 0.56 5.97 7.91
C LEU A 212 0.81 7.45 8.24
N TYR A 213 2.03 7.95 7.99
CA TYR A 213 2.38 9.36 8.15
C TYR A 213 1.38 10.28 7.44
N LYS A 214 1.11 10.02 6.16
CA LYS A 214 0.13 10.79 5.38
C LYS A 214 -1.29 10.71 5.93
N ALA A 215 -1.68 9.57 6.49
CA ALA A 215 -3.01 9.35 7.02
C ALA A 215 -3.27 10.04 8.36
N ILE A 216 -2.24 10.19 9.23
CA ILE A 216 -2.45 10.63 10.62
C ILE A 216 -1.73 11.92 11.01
N GLU A 217 -0.65 12.31 10.33
CA GLU A 217 0.09 13.56 10.63
C GLU A 217 -0.21 14.68 9.62
N GLU A 218 -0.49 14.34 8.36
CA GLU A 218 -0.97 15.32 7.38
C GLU A 218 -2.49 15.53 7.48
N GLY A 219 -3.02 16.47 6.71
CA GLY A 219 -4.44 16.79 6.74
C GLY A 219 -5.31 15.81 5.94
N VAL A 220 -6.62 15.86 6.22
CA VAL A 220 -7.66 15.11 5.48
C VAL A 220 -7.56 15.41 3.98
N ASN A 221 -7.32 14.36 3.17
CA ASN A 221 -7.08 14.48 1.73
C ASN A 221 -7.56 13.23 0.98
N HIS A 222 -8.27 13.44 -0.13
CA HIS A 222 -8.75 12.35 -1.00
C HIS A 222 -7.64 11.58 -1.74
N MET A 223 -6.39 12.06 -1.72
CA MET A 223 -5.23 11.33 -2.22
C MET A 223 -4.75 10.24 -1.26
N TRP A 224 -5.10 10.34 0.03
CA TRP A 224 -4.73 9.39 1.09
C TRP A 224 -6.00 9.06 1.87
N THR A 225 -6.86 8.20 1.32
CA THR A 225 -8.27 8.11 1.77
C THR A 225 -8.44 7.63 3.21
N VAL A 226 -7.46 6.94 3.80
CA VAL A 226 -7.44 6.62 5.25
C VAL A 226 -7.42 7.88 6.13
N SER A 227 -6.92 9.03 5.62
CA SER A 227 -6.96 10.31 6.34
C SER A 227 -8.39 10.79 6.67
N ALA A 228 -9.41 10.27 5.97
CA ALA A 228 -10.82 10.54 6.30
C ALA A 228 -11.17 10.16 7.75
N PHE A 229 -10.51 9.13 8.30
CA PHE A 229 -10.77 8.66 9.65
C PHE A 229 -10.29 9.61 10.75
N GLN A 230 -9.56 10.68 10.41
CA GLN A 230 -9.36 11.80 11.35
C GLN A 230 -10.69 12.45 11.78
N GLN A 231 -11.71 12.34 10.93
CA GLN A 231 -13.05 12.88 11.18
C GLN A 231 -14.02 11.81 11.72
N HIS A 232 -13.58 10.57 11.90
CA HIS A 232 -14.41 9.51 12.47
C HIS A 232 -14.37 9.57 14.00
N PRO A 233 -15.52 9.44 14.69
CA PRO A 233 -15.58 9.58 16.15
C PRO A 233 -14.83 8.47 16.89
N GLN A 234 -14.64 7.30 16.28
CA GLN A 234 -14.07 6.12 16.93
C GLN A 234 -13.23 5.27 15.97
N THR A 235 -12.03 5.77 15.64
CA THR A 235 -11.01 5.00 14.90
C THR A 235 -9.84 4.57 15.79
N VAL A 236 -9.42 3.32 15.61
CA VAL A 236 -8.22 2.72 16.18
C VAL A 236 -7.25 2.31 15.05
N PHE A 237 -6.03 2.79 15.11
CA PHE A 237 -4.92 2.33 14.29
C PHE A 237 -4.08 1.35 15.09
N VAL A 238 -3.81 0.17 14.53
CA VAL A 238 -2.97 -0.87 15.15
C VAL A 238 -1.77 -1.07 14.26
N CYS A 239 -0.59 -0.78 14.80
CA CYS A 239 0.66 -0.72 14.05
C CYS A 239 1.74 -1.59 14.68
N ASP A 240 2.63 -2.14 13.86
CA ASP A 240 3.95 -2.59 14.33
C ASP A 240 4.97 -1.43 14.33
N GLU A 241 6.11 -1.60 14.97
CA GLU A 241 7.17 -0.58 15.03
C GLU A 241 7.62 -0.13 13.63
N ASP A 242 7.76 -1.08 12.70
CA ASP A 242 8.19 -0.81 11.32
C ASP A 242 7.24 0.14 10.58
N ALA A 243 5.93 0.05 10.81
CA ALA A 243 4.97 0.97 10.23
C ALA A 243 5.08 2.42 10.76
N THR A 244 5.84 2.66 11.82
CA THR A 244 5.95 4.00 12.45
C THR A 244 7.19 4.79 12.04
N GLN A 245 8.04 4.25 11.16
CA GLN A 245 9.35 4.83 10.82
C GLN A 245 9.31 6.26 10.24
N GLU A 246 8.21 6.66 9.61
CA GLU A 246 8.01 8.00 9.02
C GLU A 246 7.24 8.95 9.95
N LEU A 247 6.79 8.48 11.11
CA LEU A 247 6.14 9.34 12.10
C LEU A 247 7.17 10.21 12.80
N ARG A 248 6.78 11.43 13.14
CA ARG A 248 7.65 12.32 13.91
C ARG A 248 7.79 11.76 15.31
N LEU A 249 9.04 11.58 15.74
CA LEU A 249 9.35 11.45 17.15
C LEU A 249 8.86 12.74 17.81
N ALA A 250 7.97 12.64 18.79
CA ALA A 250 7.70 13.77 19.67
C ALA A 250 9.03 14.08 20.38
N ASN A 251 9.76 15.09 19.90
CA ASN A 251 10.97 15.54 20.54
C ASN A 251 10.56 16.03 21.94
N GLU A 252 10.96 15.30 22.99
CA GLU A 252 10.81 15.74 24.37
C GLU A 252 11.44 17.13 24.62
N GLU A 253 12.33 17.57 23.71
CA GLU A 253 13.02 18.87 23.73
C GLU A 253 12.16 20.09 23.34
N GLU A 254 11.01 19.92 22.67
CA GLU A 254 10.13 21.08 22.38
C GLU A 254 9.38 21.60 23.62
N THR A 255 9.46 20.88 24.74
CA THR A 255 8.86 21.28 26.02
C THR A 255 9.75 22.19 26.86
N GLU A 256 11.05 22.34 26.53
CA GLU A 256 12.02 23.06 27.39
C GLU A 256 12.41 24.48 26.92
N THR A 257 11.94 24.96 25.76
CA THR A 257 12.35 26.30 25.25
C THR A 257 11.23 27.32 25.03
N ALA A 258 10.01 27.05 25.50
CA ALA A 258 8.96 28.06 25.52
C ALA A 258 8.98 28.86 26.85
N GLU A 259 9.78 29.92 26.90
CA GLU A 259 9.59 30.97 27.92
C GLU A 259 8.17 31.56 27.79
N VAL A 260 7.42 31.46 28.88
CA VAL A 260 6.01 31.86 29.00
C VAL A 260 5.85 33.38 29.07
N PRO A 261 5.01 34.01 28.23
CA PRO A 261 4.25 35.19 28.62
C PRO A 261 2.87 34.74 29.11
N GLN A 262 2.54 35.08 30.35
CA GLN A 262 1.25 34.79 30.98
C GLN A 262 0.08 35.45 30.22
N GLN A 263 -0.98 34.67 29.94
CA GLN A 263 -2.41 34.92 30.23
C GLN A 263 -3.35 34.41 29.12
N GLY A 264 -4.40 33.68 29.53
CA GLY A 264 -5.61 33.43 28.74
C GLY A 264 -6.07 31.98 28.79
N THR A 265 -7.17 31.72 29.48
CA THR A 265 -7.78 30.41 29.80
C THR A 265 -8.47 29.71 28.61
N ASP A 266 -8.59 28.38 28.75
CA ASP A 266 -9.40 27.39 27.99
C ASP A 266 -8.78 26.71 26.75
N ALA A 267 -8.04 25.61 27.01
CA ALA A 267 -7.93 24.46 26.11
C ALA A 267 -7.71 23.17 26.95
N PRO A 268 -8.32 22.01 26.58
CA PRO A 268 -8.13 20.76 27.30
C PRO A 268 -6.75 20.13 26.99
N PRO A 269 -6.16 19.35 27.92
CA PRO A 269 -4.77 18.91 27.82
C PRO A 269 -4.58 17.80 26.76
N PRO A 270 -3.37 17.65 26.19
CA PRO A 270 -3.06 16.52 25.32
C PRO A 270 -2.78 15.25 26.16
N TYR A 271 -3.35 14.15 25.68
CA TYR A 271 -3.03 12.74 25.91
C TYR A 271 -2.40 12.33 27.26
N THR A 272 -3.23 11.72 28.12
CA THR A 272 -2.76 10.94 29.28
C THR A 272 -2.36 9.53 28.83
N SER A 273 -1.07 9.22 28.86
CA SER A 273 -0.57 7.85 28.94
C SER A 273 -0.76 7.36 30.38
N ILE A 274 -1.58 6.33 30.57
CA ILE A 274 -1.65 5.64 31.87
C ILE A 274 -0.51 4.62 31.89
N ALA A 275 0.58 4.99 32.56
CA ALA A 275 1.52 4.03 33.12
C ALA A 275 0.81 3.32 34.27
N ALA A 276 0.67 1.99 34.17
CA ALA A 276 0.19 1.17 35.25
C ALA A 276 1.33 0.91 36.23
N ASP A 277 1.23 1.49 37.42
CA ASP A 277 2.12 1.17 38.53
C ASP A 277 1.72 -0.13 39.23
N ALA A 278 2.78 -0.85 39.60
CA ALA A 278 2.92 -1.82 40.70
C ALA A 278 2.42 -3.27 40.51
N ALA A 279 3.38 -4.15 40.23
CA ALA A 279 3.65 -5.27 41.14
C ALA A 279 5.15 -5.63 41.13
N PHE A 280 5.75 -5.45 42.30
CA PHE A 280 7.11 -5.82 42.70
C PHE A 280 7.39 -7.31 42.42
N PHE A 281 8.43 -7.62 41.63
CA PHE A 281 9.17 -8.88 41.75
C PHE A 281 10.67 -8.61 41.58
N ASP A 282 11.36 -8.68 42.72
CA ASP A 282 12.81 -8.76 42.85
C ASP A 282 13.32 -10.02 42.15
N TYR A 283 14.22 -9.86 41.17
CA TYR A 283 14.99 -10.98 40.63
C TYR A 283 16.48 -10.66 40.77
N LYS A 284 17.11 -11.45 41.64
CA LYS A 284 18.55 -11.56 41.81
C LYS A 284 19.25 -11.82 40.48
N ASP A 285 20.32 -11.06 40.28
CA ASP A 285 21.36 -11.26 39.29
C ASP A 285 22.08 -12.60 39.55
N ASP A 286 21.77 -13.61 38.74
CA ASP A 286 22.57 -14.82 38.61
C ASP A 286 23.14 -14.87 37.18
N GLY A 287 24.43 -14.55 37.08
CA GLY A 287 25.18 -14.55 35.84
C GLY A 287 25.32 -15.95 35.25
N SER A 288 24.66 -16.19 34.10
CA SER A 288 25.03 -17.25 33.16
C SER A 288 24.37 -17.04 31.79
N TYR A 289 24.91 -16.14 30.98
CA TYR A 289 24.73 -16.19 29.52
C TYR A 289 26.07 -15.93 28.82
N PRO A 290 26.49 -16.78 27.87
CA PRO A 290 27.76 -16.58 27.17
C PRO A 290 27.65 -15.36 26.24
N LYS A 291 28.63 -14.45 26.34
CA LYS A 291 28.75 -13.30 25.43
C LYS A 291 28.95 -13.79 23.99
N PRO A 292 28.26 -13.19 23.00
CA PRO A 292 28.45 -13.57 21.60
C PRO A 292 29.86 -13.22 21.13
N PRO A 293 30.42 -13.99 20.17
CA PRO A 293 31.78 -13.75 19.67
C PRO A 293 31.88 -12.45 18.85
N SER A 294 33.07 -11.86 18.88
CA SER A 294 33.42 -10.63 18.17
C SER A 294 33.29 -10.78 16.66
N TYR A 295 32.73 -9.77 15.99
CA TYR A 295 32.51 -9.66 14.55
C TYR A 295 33.82 -9.51 13.77
N ASN A 296 34.59 -10.58 13.65
CA ASN A 296 35.57 -10.75 12.60
C ASN A 296 35.65 -12.25 12.26
N VAL A 297 35.56 -12.54 10.96
CA VAL A 297 35.65 -13.86 10.28
C VAL A 297 34.32 -14.57 10.00
N ALA A 298 33.76 -14.27 8.81
CA ALA A 298 33.01 -15.23 7.99
C ALA A 298 33.11 -14.81 6.50
N THR A 299 34.26 -15.06 5.90
CA THR A 299 34.48 -14.98 4.44
C THR A 299 34.62 -16.37 3.86
N SER A 300 33.62 -16.81 3.10
CA SER A 300 33.80 -17.58 1.85
C SER A 300 32.43 -17.78 1.18
N LEU A 301 31.94 -16.76 0.48
CA LEU A 301 30.97 -16.96 -0.59
C LEU A 301 31.75 -17.21 -1.89
N PRO A 302 31.27 -18.10 -2.79
CA PRO A 302 31.94 -18.35 -4.06
C PRO A 302 31.94 -17.10 -4.94
N SER A 303 32.98 -16.98 -5.78
CA SER A 303 33.11 -15.90 -6.75
C SER A 303 32.00 -15.97 -7.80
N TYR A 304 31.53 -14.81 -8.26
CA TYR A 304 30.52 -14.66 -9.32
C TYR A 304 30.83 -15.50 -10.57
N ASP A 305 32.12 -15.66 -10.91
CA ASP A 305 32.58 -16.48 -12.05
C ASP A 305 32.31 -17.98 -11.88
N GLU A 306 32.26 -18.50 -10.65
CA GLU A 306 31.92 -19.91 -10.39
C GLU A 306 30.41 -20.14 -10.50
N ALA A 307 29.59 -19.17 -10.11
CA ALA A 307 28.13 -19.24 -10.21
C ALA A 307 27.64 -19.15 -11.68
N GLU A 308 28.34 -18.43 -12.55
CA GLU A 308 27.99 -18.37 -13.98
C GLU A 308 28.34 -19.66 -14.74
N ARG A 309 29.42 -20.35 -14.37
CA ARG A 309 29.78 -21.64 -15.00
C ARG A 309 28.76 -22.74 -14.74
N THR A 310 28.19 -22.81 -13.54
CA THR A 310 27.16 -23.81 -13.20
C THR A 310 25.83 -23.54 -13.94
N LYS A 311 25.58 -22.29 -14.36
CA LYS A 311 24.39 -21.91 -15.11
C LYS A 311 24.48 -22.28 -16.60
N ALA A 312 25.69 -22.22 -17.17
CA ALA A 312 25.95 -22.54 -18.57
C ALA A 312 25.88 -24.03 -18.92
N GLU A 313 26.03 -24.94 -17.94
CA GLU A 313 26.06 -26.39 -18.18
C GLU A 313 24.68 -27.08 -18.21
N SER A 314 23.57 -26.34 -18.04
CA SER A 314 22.22 -26.93 -17.87
C SER A 314 21.23 -26.76 -19.03
N SER A 315 21.64 -26.24 -20.20
CA SER A 315 20.73 -26.09 -21.36
C SER A 315 20.73 -27.32 -22.28
N VAL A 316 19.66 -28.13 -22.21
CA VAL A 316 19.33 -29.20 -23.18
C VAL A 316 18.56 -28.60 -24.38
N PRO A 317 18.82 -28.98 -25.65
CA PRO A 317 18.20 -28.34 -26.82
C PRO A 317 16.86 -28.98 -27.23
N LEU A 318 15.88 -28.15 -27.63
CA LEU A 318 14.62 -28.55 -28.25
C LEU A 318 14.65 -28.34 -29.79
N MET A 319 14.08 -29.29 -30.53
CA MET A 319 13.97 -29.31 -32.00
C MET A 319 12.87 -28.38 -32.57
N PRO A 320 12.91 -28.04 -33.89
CA PRO A 320 12.06 -27.03 -34.51
C PRO A 320 10.86 -27.59 -35.29
N THR A 321 9.78 -26.82 -35.41
CA THR A 321 8.70 -26.77 -36.44
C THR A 321 7.55 -25.90 -35.84
N ARG A 322 6.75 -25.08 -36.52
CA ARG A 322 6.37 -24.86 -37.93
C ARG A 322 5.70 -23.47 -38.00
N ASP A 323 6.02 -22.67 -39.02
CA ASP A 323 5.24 -21.47 -39.41
C ASP A 323 3.86 -21.88 -39.93
N GLU A 324 2.79 -21.13 -39.61
CA GLU A 324 1.69 -20.81 -40.54
C GLU A 324 1.04 -19.45 -40.19
N ASP A 325 0.75 -18.72 -41.26
CA ASP A 325 0.27 -17.34 -41.39
C ASP A 325 -1.08 -17.02 -40.74
N PHE A 326 -1.31 -15.77 -40.34
CA PHE A 326 -2.55 -15.04 -40.69
C PHE A 326 -2.34 -13.52 -40.71
N ALA A 327 -2.76 -12.91 -41.83
CA ALA A 327 -2.57 -11.51 -42.20
C ALA A 327 -3.57 -10.53 -41.57
N ALA A 328 -3.12 -9.27 -41.52
CA ALA A 328 -3.76 -8.09 -40.95
C ALA A 328 -5.13 -7.70 -41.56
N ARG A 329 -5.93 -6.99 -40.76
CA ARG A 329 -7.04 -6.15 -41.23
C ARG A 329 -7.19 -4.92 -40.32
N ASP A 330 -6.83 -3.76 -40.88
CA ASP A 330 -7.06 -2.41 -40.35
C ASP A 330 -8.52 -1.97 -40.57
N ASP A 331 -9.07 -1.21 -39.60
CA ASP A 331 -9.72 0.12 -39.75
C ASP A 331 -10.41 0.52 -38.41
N PHE A 332 -9.78 1.41 -37.60
CA PHE A 332 -10.12 2.83 -37.27
C PHE A 332 -11.47 3.03 -36.51
N ASP A 333 -11.58 3.69 -35.33
CA ASP A 333 -11.00 4.96 -34.84
C ASP A 333 -10.94 5.05 -33.28
N ASP A 334 -10.18 6.04 -32.77
CA ASP A 334 -9.89 6.47 -31.37
C ASP A 334 -8.55 6.02 -30.72
N VAL A 335 -7.44 6.09 -31.48
CA VAL A 335 -6.06 5.92 -30.96
C VAL A 335 -5.20 7.19 -31.12
N ASP A 336 -5.81 8.36 -31.34
CA ASP A 336 -5.07 9.60 -31.63
C ASP A 336 -4.74 10.48 -30.40
N GLN A 337 -4.98 10.02 -29.17
CA GLN A 337 -4.55 10.74 -27.96
C GLN A 337 -3.40 10.09 -27.17
N LEU A 338 -2.90 8.93 -27.58
CA LEU A 338 -1.83 8.21 -26.87
C LEU A 338 -0.74 7.62 -27.76
N ARG A 339 -0.71 7.96 -29.05
CA ARG A 339 0.48 7.75 -29.87
C ARG A 339 1.52 8.80 -29.51
N VAL A 340 2.53 8.38 -28.74
CA VAL A 340 3.85 9.02 -28.72
C VAL A 340 4.19 9.37 -30.17
N GLY A 341 4.23 10.67 -30.45
CA GLY A 341 4.20 11.20 -31.80
C GLY A 341 5.33 10.63 -32.66
N ASN A 342 5.01 10.43 -33.93
CA ASN A 342 5.92 10.04 -35.00
C ASN A 342 7.32 10.68 -34.80
N ASP A 343 8.36 9.83 -34.76
CA ASP A 343 9.69 10.07 -34.17
C ASP A 343 10.44 11.34 -34.63
N GLY A 344 10.02 11.96 -35.74
CA GLY A 344 10.54 13.24 -36.22
C GLY A 344 10.20 14.45 -35.32
N ILE A 345 9.04 14.46 -34.67
CA ILE A 345 8.61 15.58 -33.80
C ILE A 345 9.38 15.57 -32.48
N PHE A 346 9.67 14.38 -31.94
CA PHE A 346 10.55 14.23 -30.79
C PHE A 346 11.95 14.75 -31.09
N MET A 347 12.55 14.36 -32.22
CA MET A 347 13.89 14.84 -32.59
C MET A 347 13.91 16.35 -32.85
N LEU A 348 12.87 16.90 -33.50
CA LEU A 348 12.78 18.34 -33.73
C LEU A 348 12.65 19.13 -32.42
N THR A 349 11.78 18.68 -31.50
CA THR A 349 11.61 19.32 -30.19
C THR A 349 12.84 19.15 -29.30
N PHE A 350 13.53 18.00 -29.40
CA PHE A 350 14.82 17.76 -28.76
C PHE A 350 15.89 18.75 -29.23
N PHE A 351 16.13 18.88 -30.54
CA PHE A 351 17.13 19.81 -31.07
C PHE A 351 16.78 21.27 -30.78
N MET A 352 15.49 21.61 -30.85
CA MET A 352 15.02 22.96 -30.51
C MET A 352 15.28 23.27 -29.03
N ALA A 353 14.89 22.39 -28.11
CA ALA A 353 15.13 22.56 -26.68
C ALA A 353 16.63 22.57 -26.33
N PHE A 354 17.42 21.71 -26.98
CA PHE A 354 18.88 21.67 -26.82
C PHE A 354 19.53 22.99 -27.24
N LEU A 355 19.12 23.55 -28.38
CA LEU A 355 19.63 24.81 -28.90
C LEU A 355 19.22 26.01 -28.02
N PHE A 356 17.97 26.05 -27.54
CA PHE A 356 17.53 27.09 -26.61
C PHE A 356 18.22 27.01 -25.25
N ASN A 357 18.54 25.82 -24.77
CA ASN A 357 19.31 25.65 -23.53
C ASN A 357 20.75 26.15 -23.69
N TRP A 358 21.39 25.88 -24.83
CA TRP A 358 22.71 26.43 -25.17
C TRP A 358 22.69 27.95 -25.30
N ILE A 359 21.68 28.51 -25.96
CA ILE A 359 21.51 29.97 -26.05
C ILE A 359 21.30 30.59 -24.67
N GLY A 360 20.47 29.98 -23.83
CA GLY A 360 20.22 30.42 -22.45
C GLY A 360 21.48 30.39 -21.60
N PHE A 361 22.29 29.33 -21.73
CA PHE A 361 23.60 29.23 -21.10
C PHE A 361 24.54 30.34 -21.57
N PHE A 362 24.71 30.53 -22.88
CA PHE A 362 25.61 31.57 -23.42
C PHE A 362 25.17 32.98 -23.05
N LEU A 363 23.87 33.29 -23.13
CA LEU A 363 23.34 34.58 -22.70
C LEU A 363 23.59 34.82 -21.21
N SER A 364 23.27 33.84 -20.36
CA SER A 364 23.50 33.97 -18.91
C SER A 364 24.99 34.10 -18.58
N PHE A 365 25.86 33.34 -19.27
CA PHE A 365 27.31 33.39 -19.08
C PHE A 365 27.95 34.69 -19.59
N CYS A 366 27.45 35.25 -20.69
CA CYS A 366 27.94 36.52 -21.26
C CYS A 366 27.39 37.75 -20.54
N LEU A 367 26.14 37.71 -20.06
CA LEU A 367 25.49 38.84 -19.36
C LEU A 367 25.92 38.93 -17.89
N THR A 368 26.38 37.83 -17.29
CA THR A 368 26.87 37.84 -15.91
C THR A 368 28.37 38.13 -15.84
N THR A 369 28.72 39.22 -15.17
CA THR A 369 30.11 39.60 -14.88
C THR A 369 30.61 39.04 -13.55
N SER A 370 29.72 38.50 -12.72
CA SER A 370 30.06 37.91 -11.43
C SER A 370 30.39 36.42 -11.54
N ALA A 371 31.36 35.96 -10.74
CA ALA A 371 31.72 34.54 -10.68
C ALA A 371 30.52 33.65 -10.29
N ALA A 372 29.70 34.10 -9.33
CA ALA A 372 28.50 33.38 -8.91
C ALA A 372 27.45 33.22 -10.04
N GLY A 373 27.26 34.24 -10.88
CA GLY A 373 26.36 34.15 -12.03
C GLY A 373 26.83 33.14 -13.08
N ARG A 374 28.16 33.07 -13.30
CA ARG A 374 28.77 32.09 -14.20
C ARG A 374 28.67 30.66 -13.67
N TYR A 375 28.91 30.44 -12.37
CA TYR A 375 28.72 29.11 -11.77
C TYR A 375 27.25 28.68 -11.75
N GLY A 376 26.31 29.62 -11.57
CA GLY A 376 24.87 29.36 -11.70
C GLY A 376 24.46 28.99 -13.13
N ALA A 377 25.05 29.63 -14.14
CA ALA A 377 24.82 29.26 -15.54
C ALA A 377 25.37 27.84 -15.83
N VAL A 378 26.55 27.51 -15.32
CA VAL A 378 27.18 26.19 -15.49
C VAL A 378 26.39 25.08 -14.77
N SER A 379 25.91 25.32 -13.54
CA SER A 379 25.12 24.32 -12.81
C SER A 379 23.74 24.08 -13.45
N GLY A 380 23.07 25.14 -13.92
CA GLY A 380 21.81 25.01 -14.66
C GLY A 380 21.96 24.25 -15.96
N PHE A 381 23.05 24.49 -16.70
CA PHE A 381 23.38 23.75 -17.92
C PHE A 381 23.68 22.28 -17.63
N GLY A 382 24.50 21.99 -16.61
CA GLY A 382 24.85 20.62 -16.21
C GLY A 382 23.63 19.79 -15.78
N LEU A 383 22.72 20.36 -14.97
CA LEU A 383 21.48 19.69 -14.58
C LEU A 383 20.57 19.39 -15.77
N SER A 384 20.49 20.30 -16.75
CA SER A 384 19.75 20.03 -17.98
C SER A 384 20.41 18.92 -18.79
N LEU A 385 21.74 18.87 -18.87
CA LEU A 385 22.48 17.86 -19.63
C LEU A 385 22.28 16.46 -19.03
N VAL A 386 22.36 16.32 -17.70
CA VAL A 386 22.06 15.07 -16.99
C VAL A 386 20.63 14.60 -17.25
N LYS A 387 19.65 15.51 -17.20
CA LYS A 387 18.25 15.18 -17.52
C LYS A 387 18.11 14.65 -18.96
N TRP A 388 18.80 15.25 -19.92
CA TRP A 388 18.78 14.80 -21.32
C TRP A 388 19.50 13.45 -21.52
N VAL A 389 20.61 13.22 -20.82
CA VAL A 389 21.33 11.93 -20.85
C VAL A 389 20.43 10.80 -20.33
N LEU A 390 19.66 11.03 -19.27
CA LEU A 390 18.68 10.05 -18.77
C LEU A 390 17.57 9.79 -19.79
N ILE A 391 17.02 10.84 -20.41
CA ILE A 391 15.98 10.70 -21.45
C ILE A 391 16.50 9.89 -22.64
N VAL A 392 17.73 10.14 -23.11
CA VAL A 392 18.32 9.39 -24.23
C VAL A 392 18.64 7.94 -23.84
N ARG A 393 19.12 7.71 -22.61
CA ARG A 393 19.39 6.35 -22.08
C ARG A 393 18.14 5.48 -22.00
N PHE A 394 17.00 6.06 -21.64
CA PHE A 394 15.73 5.34 -21.50
C PHE A 394 14.81 5.48 -22.72
N SER A 395 15.26 6.16 -23.78
CA SER A 395 14.55 6.22 -25.04
C SER A 395 14.70 4.92 -25.81
N THR A 396 13.59 4.37 -26.28
CA THR A 396 13.51 3.15 -27.08
C THR A 396 14.08 3.31 -28.50
N TYR A 397 14.58 4.49 -28.86
CA TYR A 397 15.07 4.81 -30.21
C TYR A 397 16.54 4.42 -30.44
N PHE A 398 17.37 4.36 -29.39
CA PHE A 398 18.81 4.06 -29.50
C PHE A 398 19.30 2.67 -28.99
N PRO A 399 18.49 1.58 -28.91
CA PRO A 399 18.95 0.34 -28.30
C PRO A 399 20.19 -0.27 -28.96
N GLY A 400 20.41 -0.05 -30.26
CA GLY A 400 21.54 -0.65 -30.98
C GLY A 400 22.82 0.18 -31.07
N TYR A 401 22.79 1.49 -30.77
CA TYR A 401 23.92 2.38 -31.05
C TYR A 401 24.90 2.53 -29.87
N PHE A 402 24.44 2.31 -28.65
CA PHE A 402 25.22 2.48 -27.42
C PHE A 402 25.39 1.20 -26.60
N ASP A 403 24.85 0.08 -27.07
CA ASP A 403 25.03 -1.22 -26.45
C ASP A 403 26.50 -1.65 -26.53
N GLY A 404 27.14 -1.79 -25.37
CA GLY A 404 28.54 -2.20 -25.22
C GLY A 404 29.57 -1.07 -25.10
N GLN A 405 29.19 0.21 -25.22
CA GLN A 405 30.11 1.35 -25.08
C GLN A 405 29.85 2.18 -23.81
N TYR A 406 29.92 1.52 -22.65
CA TYR A 406 29.66 2.14 -21.34
C TYR A 406 30.53 3.37 -21.04
N TRP A 407 31.75 3.44 -21.58
CA TRP A 407 32.67 4.56 -21.40
C TRP A 407 32.17 5.86 -22.06
N LEU A 408 31.34 5.78 -23.11
CA LEU A 408 30.80 6.96 -23.79
C LEU A 408 29.82 7.71 -22.88
N TRP A 409 29.07 6.99 -22.06
CA TRP A 409 28.17 7.56 -21.05
C TRP A 409 28.94 8.28 -19.92
N TRP A 410 30.15 7.83 -19.59
CA TRP A 410 31.02 8.51 -18.64
C TRP A 410 31.56 9.84 -19.20
N VAL A 411 31.81 9.94 -20.50
CA VAL A 411 32.21 11.21 -21.15
C VAL A 411 31.08 12.25 -21.07
N PHE A 412 29.81 11.83 -21.15
CA PHE A 412 28.66 12.73 -21.03
C PHE A 412 28.31 13.14 -19.58
N LEU A 413 28.80 12.40 -18.57
CA LEU A 413 28.56 12.70 -17.15
C LEU A 413 29.70 13.49 -16.49
N VAL A 414 30.87 13.58 -17.13
CA VAL A 414 32.09 14.22 -16.57
C VAL A 414 32.31 15.65 -17.10
N VAL A 415 31.51 16.11 -18.06
CA VAL A 415 31.39 17.53 -18.45
C VAL A 415 30.29 18.18 -17.64
#